data_AF-A0A7C3QM35-F1
#
_entry.id   AF-A0A7C3QM35-F1
#
_cell.length_a   1.000
_cell.length_b   1.000
_cell.length_c   1.000
_cell.angle_alpha   90.00
_cell.angle_beta   90.00
_cell.angle_gamma   90.00
#
_symmetry.space_group_name_H-M   'P 1'
#
loop_
_entity.id
_entity.type
_entity.pdbx_description
1 polymer ?
#
loop_
_entity_poly.entity_id
_entity_poly.type
_entity_poly.pdbx_seq_one_letter_code
_entity_poly.pdbx_strand_id
1 'polypeptide(L)'
;MMSPKIISPLSRLKLEQEMTMETRFTLDPQIATASTPPASWYTDSSMLVLERERIFRRTWQYAAPLELLRFPGNYAAVDVVGTPVVLMRGQDNVLRAFHNVCRHRGGVVARGC
;
A
#
# COMPACT_ATOMS: atom_id res chain seq x y z
N MET A 1 -7.35 -20.13 8.04
CA MET A 1 -7.81 -18.86 7.45
C MET A 1 -7.87 -17.82 8.55
N MET A 2 -6.83 -17.01 8.69
CA MET A 2 -6.81 -15.90 9.65
C MET A 2 -7.47 -14.68 9.01
N SER A 3 -8.57 -14.21 9.60
CA SER A 3 -9.15 -12.90 9.26
C SER A 3 -8.12 -11.79 9.52
N PRO A 4 -8.01 -10.77 8.67
CA PRO A 4 -7.21 -9.60 8.98
C PRO A 4 -7.85 -8.91 10.19
N LYS A 5 -7.17 -8.90 11.34
CA LYS A 5 -7.63 -8.20 12.53
C LYS A 5 -7.69 -6.71 12.20
N ILE A 6 -8.90 -6.16 12.16
CA ILE A 6 -9.13 -4.72 12.11
C ILE A 6 -8.54 -4.15 13.41
N ILE A 7 -7.46 -3.38 13.29
CA ILE A 7 -6.82 -2.70 14.41
C ILE A 7 -7.84 -1.70 14.95
N SER A 8 -8.31 -1.93 16.18
CA SER A 8 -9.31 -1.08 16.83
C SER A 8 -8.73 0.32 17.11
N PRO A 9 -9.58 1.36 17.24
CA PRO A 9 -9.13 2.71 17.59
C PRO A 9 -8.30 2.77 18.88
N LEU A 10 -8.57 1.87 19.84
CA LEU A 10 -7.84 1.77 21.10
C LEU A 10 -6.45 1.12 20.93
N SER A 11 -6.28 0.20 19.98
CA SER A 11 -4.94 -0.31 19.62
C SER A 11 -4.11 0.68 18.81
N ARG A 12 -4.75 1.65 18.13
CA ARG A 12 -4.07 2.75 17.41
C ARG A 12 -3.35 3.69 18.38
N LEU A 13 -4.03 4.06 19.46
CA LEU A 13 -3.45 4.89 20.53
C LEU A 13 -2.28 4.19 21.23
N LYS A 14 -2.38 2.87 21.49
CA LYS A 14 -1.25 2.10 22.03
C LYS A 14 -0.06 2.02 21.08
N LEU A 15 -0.28 1.79 19.79
CA LEU A 15 0.79 1.83 18.77
C LEU A 15 1.43 3.22 18.64
N GLU A 16 0.64 4.28 18.76
CA GLU A 16 1.13 5.66 18.77
C GLU A 16 1.93 5.97 20.05
N GLN A 17 1.55 5.40 21.20
CA GLN A 17 2.20 5.63 22.51
C GLN A 17 3.41 4.72 22.79
N GLU A 18 3.42 3.45 22.35
CA GLU A 18 4.56 2.52 22.52
C GLU A 18 5.73 2.93 21.62
N MET A 19 5.46 3.46 20.42
CA MET A 19 6.51 3.90 19.49
C MET A 19 7.16 5.24 19.87
N THR A 20 6.55 6.02 20.77
CA THR A 20 7.12 7.31 21.21
C THR A 20 8.35 7.19 22.11
N MET A 21 8.69 6.00 22.65
CA MET A 21 9.85 5.86 23.54
C MET A 21 11.11 5.21 22.96
N GLU A 22 11.06 4.41 21.89
CA GLU A 22 12.25 3.65 21.41
C GLU A 22 12.79 4.01 20.01
N THR A 23 12.16 4.89 19.24
CA THR A 23 12.53 5.08 17.82
C THR A 23 13.07 6.47 17.49
N ARG A 24 14.17 6.89 18.13
CA ARG A 24 14.89 8.12 17.74
C ARG A 24 16.04 7.79 16.78
N PHE A 25 15.70 7.40 15.54
CA PHE A 25 16.69 7.33 14.45
C PHE A 25 16.97 8.74 13.93
N THR A 26 18.24 9.14 13.89
CA THR A 26 18.65 10.42 13.34
C THR A 26 19.13 10.21 11.91
N LEU A 27 18.44 10.84 10.95
CA LEU A 27 18.89 10.90 9.57
C LEU A 27 20.08 11.86 9.48
N ASP A 28 21.27 11.30 9.28
CA ASP A 28 22.47 12.09 8.97
C ASP A 28 22.40 12.56 7.51
N PRO A 29 22.41 13.88 7.24
CA PRO A 29 22.44 14.40 5.87
C PRO A 29 23.74 14.06 5.13
N GLN A 30 24.83 13.74 5.82
CA GLN A 30 26.08 13.29 5.22
C GLN A 30 26.03 11.80 4.92
N ILE A 31 25.60 11.44 3.72
CA ILE A 31 25.43 10.04 3.30
C ILE A 31 26.72 9.21 3.45
N ALA A 32 27.90 9.83 3.30
CA ALA A 32 29.19 9.15 3.43
C ALA A 32 29.49 8.61 4.83
N THR A 33 28.87 9.18 5.87
CA THR A 33 29.05 8.80 7.28
C THR A 33 27.75 8.29 7.93
N ALA A 34 26.65 8.35 7.19
CA ALA A 34 25.35 7.92 7.67
C ALA A 34 25.31 6.42 7.97
N SER A 35 24.54 6.06 8.98
CA SER A 35 24.19 4.66 9.28
C SER A 35 22.80 4.33 8.74
N THR A 36 22.55 3.05 8.46
CA THR A 36 21.21 2.59 8.09
C THR A 36 20.26 2.68 9.28
N PRO A 37 18.94 2.75 9.03
CA PRO A 37 17.93 2.57 10.07
C PRO A 37 18.14 1.28 10.88
N PRO A 38 17.62 1.21 12.12
CA PRO A 38 17.68 0.02 12.95
C PRO A 38 17.10 -1.21 12.24
N ALA A 39 17.70 -2.38 12.47
CA ALA A 39 17.27 -3.63 11.84
C ALA A 39 15.79 -3.95 12.10
N SER A 40 15.25 -3.53 13.25
CA SER A 40 13.84 -3.72 13.62
C SER A 40 12.87 -3.07 12.63
N TRP A 41 13.25 -2.01 11.92
CA TRP A 41 12.38 -1.38 10.92
C TRP A 41 12.10 -2.31 9.73
N TYR A 42 12.99 -3.25 9.45
CA TYR A 42 12.85 -4.19 8.34
C TYR A 42 12.20 -5.51 8.74
N THR A 43 12.25 -5.86 10.04
CA THR A 43 11.82 -7.17 10.53
C THR A 43 10.54 -7.12 11.36
N ASP A 44 10.23 -5.98 12.00
CA ASP A 44 8.98 -5.81 12.72
C ASP A 44 7.82 -5.56 11.76
N SER A 45 6.86 -6.48 11.76
CA SER A 45 5.61 -6.38 11.00
C SER A 45 4.81 -5.11 11.31
N SER A 46 4.97 -4.52 12.50
CA SER A 46 4.32 -3.25 12.87
C SER A 46 4.80 -2.09 12.00
N MET A 47 6.07 -2.10 11.59
CA MET A 47 6.64 -1.07 10.71
C MET A 47 5.97 -1.08 9.33
N LEU A 48 5.79 -2.27 8.73
CA LEU A 48 5.11 -2.40 7.44
C LEU A 48 3.66 -1.87 7.50
N VAL A 49 2.94 -2.09 8.60
CA VAL A 49 1.58 -1.54 8.78
C VAL A 49 1.59 -0.01 8.79
N LEU A 50 2.60 0.59 9.43
CA LEU A 50 2.74 2.04 9.50
C LEU A 50 3.14 2.64 8.15
N GLU A 51 4.09 2.03 7.44
CA GLU A 51 4.50 2.46 6.10
C GLU A 51 3.32 2.41 5.12
N ARG A 52 2.51 1.34 5.18
CA ARG A 52 1.27 1.21 4.40
C ARG A 52 0.32 2.37 4.62
N GLU A 53 0.10 2.76 5.87
CA GLU A 53 -0.87 3.80 6.22
C GLU A 53 -0.35 5.23 6.00
N ARG A 54 0.93 5.47 6.29
CA ARG A 54 1.51 6.82 6.31
C ARG A 54 2.21 7.20 5.02
N ILE A 55 2.74 6.23 4.27
CA ILE A 55 3.51 6.48 3.05
C ILE A 55 2.74 5.98 1.84
N PHE A 56 2.53 4.67 1.73
CA PHE A 56 2.03 4.07 0.47
C PHE A 56 0.60 4.48 0.13
N ARG A 57 -0.28 4.64 1.13
CA ARG A 57 -1.66 5.12 0.94
C ARG A 57 -1.79 6.59 0.57
N ARG A 58 -0.72 7.38 0.71
CA ARG A 58 -0.75 8.84 0.59
C ARG A 58 0.15 9.36 -0.52
N THR A 59 0.80 8.46 -1.27
CA THR A 59 1.75 8.79 -2.32
C THR A 59 1.44 8.00 -3.59
N TRP A 60 1.89 8.51 -4.73
CA TRP A 60 1.73 7.83 -6.01
C TRP A 60 2.49 6.52 -6.04
N GLN A 61 1.80 5.44 -6.42
CA GLN A 61 2.38 4.11 -6.58
C GLN A 61 2.45 3.75 -8.06
N TYR A 62 3.59 3.23 -8.49
CA TYR A 62 3.66 2.56 -9.78
C TYR A 62 2.80 1.29 -9.75
N ALA A 63 1.99 1.09 -10.79
CA ALA A 63 1.00 0.02 -10.79
C ALA A 63 1.08 -0.88 -12.04
N ALA A 64 1.29 -0.31 -13.23
CA ALA A 64 1.44 -1.07 -14.48
C ALA A 64 2.05 -0.21 -15.60
N PRO A 65 2.69 -0.82 -16.61
CA PRO A 65 3.06 -0.13 -17.84
C PRO A 65 1.80 0.24 -18.65
N LEU A 66 1.88 1.34 -19.42
CA LEU A 66 0.75 1.85 -20.19
C LEU A 66 0.35 0.91 -21.34
N GLU A 67 1.28 0.09 -21.81
CA GLU A 67 1.08 -0.90 -22.88
C GLU A 67 -0.07 -1.87 -22.57
N LEU A 68 -0.24 -2.25 -21.30
CA LEU A 68 -1.34 -3.13 -20.86
C LEU A 68 -2.70 -2.43 -20.86
N LEU A 69 -2.73 -1.10 -21.03
CA LEU A 69 -3.92 -0.26 -20.88
C LEU A 69 -4.09 0.67 -22.09
N ARG A 70 -3.51 0.28 -23.23
CA ARG A 70 -3.40 1.09 -24.44
C ARG A 70 -4.75 1.33 -25.09
N PHE A 71 -5.59 0.30 -25.17
CA PHE A 71 -6.88 0.37 -25.87
C PHE A 71 -8.07 0.33 -24.92
N PRO A 72 -9.20 0.95 -25.30
CA PRO A 72 -10.48 0.79 -24.60
C PRO A 72 -10.81 -0.66 -24.24
N GLY A 73 -11.23 -0.87 -23.00
CA GLY A 73 -11.55 -2.20 -22.48
C GLY A 73 -10.34 -2.99 -21.96
N ASN A 74 -9.11 -2.59 -22.27
CA ASN A 74 -7.95 -3.18 -21.62
C ASN A 74 -7.94 -2.86 -20.12
N TYR A 75 -7.52 -3.83 -19.32
CA TYR A 75 -7.45 -3.71 -17.87
C TYR A 75 -6.23 -4.45 -17.33
N ALA A 76 -5.83 -4.11 -16.10
CA ALA A 76 -4.83 -4.84 -15.35
C ALA A 76 -5.26 -4.91 -13.88
N ALA A 77 -5.39 -6.13 -13.35
CA ALA A 77 -5.64 -6.37 -11.94
C ALA A 77 -4.29 -6.52 -11.20
N VAL A 78 -4.06 -5.65 -10.22
CA VAL A 78 -2.79 -5.58 -9.48
C VAL A 78 -3.05 -5.44 -7.97
N ASP A 79 -2.05 -5.81 -7.17
CA ASP A 79 -2.05 -5.54 -5.74
C ASP A 79 -1.10 -4.37 -5.45
N VAL A 80 -1.62 -3.29 -4.87
CA VAL A 80 -0.85 -2.12 -4.46
C VAL A 80 -0.71 -2.15 -2.94
N VAL A 81 0.39 -2.73 -2.47
CA VAL A 81 0.76 -2.83 -1.06
C VAL A 81 -0.40 -3.39 -0.20
N GLY A 82 -0.92 -4.54 -0.64
CA GLY A 82 -2.05 -5.26 -0.06
C GLY A 82 -3.42 -4.62 -0.29
N THR A 83 -3.55 -3.72 -1.26
CA THR A 83 -4.82 -3.18 -1.73
C THR A 83 -5.08 -3.67 -3.16
N PRO A 84 -6.11 -4.51 -3.39
CA PRO A 84 -6.41 -4.98 -4.73
C PRO A 84 -7.04 -3.85 -5.56
N VAL A 85 -6.43 -3.56 -6.71
CA VAL A 85 -6.83 -2.49 -7.64
C VAL A 85 -7.00 -3.06 -9.04
N VAL A 86 -7.98 -2.55 -9.78
CA VAL A 86 -8.11 -2.77 -11.22
C VAL A 86 -7.91 -1.44 -11.93
N LEU A 87 -6.91 -1.41 -12.81
CA LEU A 87 -6.67 -0.33 -13.74
C LEU A 87 -7.42 -0.65 -15.03
N MET A 88 -8.04 0.34 -15.69
CA MET A 88 -8.68 0.10 -16.98
C MET A 88 -8.73 1.36 -17.86
N ARG A 89 -8.75 1.14 -19.17
CA ARG A 89 -9.17 2.16 -20.14
C ARG A 89 -10.67 2.04 -20.37
N GLY A 90 -11.42 3.10 -20.05
CA GLY A 90 -12.84 3.17 -20.37
C GLY A 90 -13.08 3.20 -21.88
N GLN A 91 -14.32 2.93 -22.30
CA GLN A 91 -14.75 3.07 -23.70
C GLN A 91 -14.68 4.52 -24.20
N ASP A 92 -14.65 5.47 -23.28
CA ASP A 92 -14.40 6.89 -23.50
C ASP A 92 -12.90 7.24 -23.59
N ASN A 93 -12.01 6.24 -23.70
CA ASN A 93 -10.56 6.38 -23.70
C ASN A 93 -9.95 6.96 -22.41
N VAL A 94 -10.69 7.11 -21.31
CA VAL A 94 -10.15 7.65 -20.05
C VAL A 94 -9.56 6.55 -19.16
N LEU A 95 -8.40 6.80 -18.57
CA LEU A 95 -7.74 5.87 -17.63
C LEU A 95 -8.38 5.98 -16.26
N ARG A 96 -8.69 4.84 -15.64
CA ARG A 96 -9.25 4.81 -14.29
C ARG A 96 -8.62 3.70 -13.47
N ALA A 97 -8.71 3.85 -12.16
CA ALA A 97 -8.36 2.85 -11.18
C ALA A 97 -9.54 2.69 -10.22
N PHE A 98 -9.87 1.46 -9.86
CA PHE A 98 -10.92 1.14 -8.89
C PHE A 98 -10.42 0.10 -7.91
N HIS A 99 -10.98 0.06 -6.70
CA HIS A 99 -10.82 -1.09 -5.83
C HIS A 99 -11.38 -2.33 -6.54
N ASN A 100 -10.59 -3.39 -6.64
CA ASN A 100 -10.97 -4.65 -7.28
C ASN A 100 -11.78 -5.52 -6.31
N VAL A 101 -12.87 -4.95 -5.80
CA VAL A 101 -13.73 -5.53 -4.77
C VAL A 101 -15.18 -5.23 -5.14
N CYS A 102 -15.96 -6.28 -5.38
CA CYS A 102 -17.37 -6.15 -5.72
C CYS A 102 -18.15 -5.58 -4.53
N ARG A 103 -18.91 -4.51 -4.76
CA ARG A 103 -19.72 -3.85 -3.73
C ARG A 103 -20.84 -4.70 -3.13
N HIS A 104 -21.24 -5.79 -3.79
CA HIS A 104 -22.31 -6.65 -3.28
C HIS A 104 -21.81 -7.57 -2.16
N ARG A 105 -20.72 -8.32 -2.40
CA ARG A 105 -20.24 -9.35 -1.45
C ARG A 105 -18.72 -9.43 -1.31
N GLY A 106 -17.99 -8.41 -1.74
CA GLY A 106 -16.54 -8.33 -1.55
C GLY A 106 -15.70 -9.26 -2.43
N GLY A 107 -16.31 -9.92 -3.43
CA GLY A 107 -15.57 -10.78 -4.36
C GLY A 107 -14.63 -10.00 -5.27
N VAL A 108 -13.55 -10.64 -5.71
CA VAL A 108 -12.63 -10.09 -6.73
C VAL A 108 -13.37 -9.96 -8.06
N VAL A 109 -13.26 -8.79 -8.71
CA VAL A 109 -13.99 -8.48 -9.95
C VAL A 109 -13.22 -8.94 -11.18
N ALA A 110 -11.91 -8.74 -11.20
CA ALA A 110 -11.05 -9.07 -12.33
C ALA A 110 -9.74 -9.75 -11.89
N ARG A 111 -9.15 -10.57 -12.75
CA ARG A 111 -7.86 -11.24 -12.52
C ARG A 111 -7.05 -11.21 -13.82
N GLY A 112 -5.73 -11.01 -13.70
CA GLY A 112 -4.83 -10.94 -14.86
C GLY A 112 -4.83 -9.57 -15.54
N CYS A 113 -4.41 -9.57 -16.80
CA CYS A 113 -4.33 -8.43 -17.71
C CYS A 113 -4.58 -8.89 -19.15
#